data_AF-A0A7V8NVG1-F1
#
_entry.id   AF-A0A7V8NVG1-F1
#
_cell.length_a   1.000
_cell.length_b   1.000
_cell.length_c   1.000
_cell.angle_alpha   90.00
_cell.angle_beta   90.00
_cell.angle_gamma   90.00
#
_symmetry.space_group_name_H-M   'P 1'
#
loop_
_entity.id
_entity.type
_entity.pdbx_description
1 polymer ?
#
loop_
_entity_poly.entity_id
_entity_poly.type
_entity_poly.pdbx_seq_one_letter_code
_entity_poly.pdbx_strand_id
1 'polypeptide(L)' 'AAIALKQGFGRLIRSRSDRGVLVLLDHRINRMRYGQVFFDSLPDYRFTTRIQDVEKFFNV' A
#
# COMPACT_ATOMS: atom_id res chain seq x y z
N ALA A 1 -1.70 -3.56 -14.35
CA ALA A 1 -1.54 -2.71 -13.15
C ALA A 1 -0.99 -3.49 -11.94
N ALA A 2 -1.55 -4.65 -11.59
CA ALA A 2 -1.21 -5.35 -10.32
C ALA A 2 0.26 -5.75 -10.22
N ILE A 3 0.80 -6.25 -11.33
CA ILE A 3 2.18 -6.70 -11.44
C ILE A 3 3.15 -5.53 -11.23
N ALA A 4 2.91 -4.37 -11.86
CA ALA A 4 3.76 -3.19 -11.70
C ALA A 4 3.81 -2.70 -10.25
N LEU A 5 2.69 -2.83 -9.51
CA LEU A 5 2.63 -2.44 -8.12
C LEU A 5 3.30 -3.44 -7.18
N LYS A 6 3.14 -4.76 -7.43
CA LYS A 6 3.92 -5.80 -6.75
C LYS A 6 5.43 -5.63 -6.98
N GLN A 7 5.84 -5.19 -8.16
CA GLN A 7 7.23 -4.85 -8.46
C GLN A 7 7.68 -3.55 -7.76
N GLY A 8 6.80 -2.56 -7.64
CA GLY A 8 7.03 -1.37 -6.82
C GLY A 8 7.26 -1.70 -5.33
N PHE A 9 6.53 -2.70 -4.81
CA PHE A 9 6.69 -3.19 -3.44
C PHE A 9 8.11 -3.69 -3.13
N GLY A 10 8.72 -4.47 -4.03
CA GLY A 10 10.10 -4.94 -3.86
C GLY A 10 11.14 -3.81 -3.84
N ARG A 11 10.77 -2.61 -4.30
CA ARG A 11 11.62 -1.41 -4.19
C ARG A 11 11.46 -0.70 -2.84
N LEU A 12 10.31 -0.86 -2.18
CA LEU A 12 9.97 -0.26 -0.88
C LEU A 12 10.52 -1.08 0.30
N ILE A 13 10.42 -2.41 0.25
CA ILE A 13 10.95 -3.31 1.28
C ILE A 13 12.06 -4.16 0.65
N ARG A 14 13.31 -3.87 1.03
CA ARG A 14 14.52 -4.54 0.55
C ARG A 14 15.21 -5.37 1.63
N SER A 15 14.90 -5.12 2.91
CA SER A 15 15.40 -5.85 4.07
C SER A 15 14.27 -6.19 5.07
N ARG A 16 14.48 -7.20 5.93
CA ARG A 16 13.50 -7.59 6.98
C ARG A 16 13.23 -6.46 7.99
N SER A 17 14.12 -5.50 8.12
CA SER A 17 13.98 -4.35 9.03
C SER A 17 13.34 -3.13 8.37
N ASP A 18 13.10 -3.16 7.06
CA ASP A 18 12.53 -2.00 6.37
C ASP A 18 11.07 -1.80 6.77
N ARG A 19 10.74 -0.55 7.09
CA ARG A 19 9.38 -0.09 7.37
C ARG A 19 9.02 0.95 6.33
N GLY A 20 7.82 0.85 5.76
CA GLY A 20 7.38 1.79 4.73
C GLY A 20 5.88 1.79 4.57
N VAL A 21 5.38 2.83 3.91
CA VAL A 21 3.98 2.98 3.56
C VAL A 21 3.88 3.03 2.04
N LEU A 22 3.00 2.20 1.48
CA LEU A 22 2.63 2.30 0.08
C LEU A 22 1.51 3.33 -0.06
N VAL A 23 1.75 4.37 -0.86
CA VAL A 23 0.76 5.42 -1.12
C VAL A 23 0.24 5.30 -2.54
N LEU A 24 -1.08 5.21 -2.66
CA LEU A 24 -1.79 5.17 -3.94
C LEU A 24 -2.56 6.47 -4.12
N LEU A 25 -2.00 7.40 -4.90
CA LEU A 25 -2.58 8.72 -5.14
C LEU A 25 -3.52 8.71 -6.37
N ASP A 26 -4.42 7.72 -6.44
CA ASP A 26 -5.40 7.62 -7.53
C ASP A 26 -6.80 7.36 -6.95
N HIS A 27 -7.68 8.36 -7.05
CA HIS A 27 -9.05 8.28 -6.56
C HIS A 27 -9.89 7.17 -7.22
N ARG A 28 -9.46 6.68 -8.40
CA ARG A 28 -10.16 5.62 -9.14
C ARG A 28 -10.03 4.25 -8.48
N ILE A 29 -9.05 4.06 -7.61
CA ILE A 29 -8.86 2.81 -6.86
C ILE A 29 -10.06 2.47 -5.98
N ASN A 30 -10.71 3.47 -5.37
CA ASN A 30 -11.91 3.25 -4.56
C ASN A 30 -13.16 2.92 -5.36
N ARG A 31 -13.17 3.24 -6.66
CA ARG A 31 -14.38 3.15 -7.52
C ARG A 31 -14.38 1.89 -8.36
N MET A 32 -13.22 1.32 -8.67
CA MET A 32 -13.12 0.18 -9.57
C MET A 32 -13.04 -1.14 -8.79
N ARG A 33 -13.76 -2.15 -9.30
CA ARG A 33 -13.73 -3.57 -8.90
C ARG A 33 -12.31 -4.17 -8.81
N TYR A 34 -11.35 -3.51 -9.45
CA TYR A 34 -9.92 -3.81 -9.40
C TYR A 34 -9.28 -3.56 -8.03
N GLY A 35 -9.77 -2.59 -7.23
CA GLY A 35 -9.23 -2.31 -5.89
C GLY A 35 -9.29 -3.55 -5.00
N GLN A 36 -10.41 -4.28 -5.02
CA GLN A 36 -10.59 -5.47 -4.20
C GLN A 36 -9.69 -6.63 -4.62
N VAL A 37 -9.67 -6.96 -5.92
CA VAL A 37 -8.74 -7.97 -6.48
C VAL A 37 -7.27 -7.61 -6.21
N PHE A 38 -6.97 -6.31 -6.18
CA PHE A 38 -5.65 -5.81 -5.84
C PHE A 38 -5.31 -6.03 -4.37
N PHE A 39 -6.19 -5.65 -3.44
CA PHE A 39 -6.01 -5.90 -2.00
C PHE A 39 -5.90 -7.39 -1.69
N ASP A 40 -6.73 -8.23 -2.31
CA ASP A 40 -6.70 -9.69 -2.17
C ASP A 40 -5.37 -10.30 -2.67
N SER A 41 -4.66 -9.60 -3.56
CA SER A 41 -3.38 -10.05 -4.10
C SER A 41 -2.17 -9.65 -3.24
N LEU A 42 -2.36 -8.77 -2.26
CA LEU A 42 -1.35 -8.32 -1.33
C LEU A 42 -1.37 -9.20 -0.06
N PRO A 43 -0.22 -9.35 0.64
CA PRO A 43 -0.23 -9.81 2.02
C PRO A 43 -1.18 -8.98 2.89
N ASP A 44 -1.58 -9.54 4.04
CA ASP A 44 -2.52 -8.89 4.97
C ASP A 44 -1.91 -7.60 5.56
N TYR A 45 -2.17 -6.47 4.88
CA TYR A 45 -1.67 -5.16 5.23
C TYR A 45 -2.76 -4.32 5.87
N ARG A 46 -2.36 -3.46 6.80
CA ARG A 46 -3.24 -2.40 7.29
C ARG A 46 -3.49 -1.38 6.18
N PHE A 47 -4.76 -1.19 5.82
CA PHE A 47 -5.19 -0.12 4.92
C PHE A 47 -5.67 1.10 5.71
N THR A 48 -5.35 2.31 5.22
CA THR A 48 -5.88 3.57 5.75
C THR A 48 -5.97 4.62 4.66
N THR A 49 -6.95 5.52 4.81
CA THR A 49 -7.10 6.75 4.02
C THR A 49 -6.80 8.00 4.85
N ARG A 50 -6.43 7.83 6.13
CA ARG A 50 -6.17 8.92 7.08
C ARG A 50 -4.68 9.14 7.23
N ILE A 51 -4.23 10.36 6.99
CA ILE A 51 -2.82 10.73 7.14
C ILE A 51 -2.32 10.52 8.58
N GLN A 52 -3.20 10.67 9.57
CA GLN A 52 -2.88 10.49 10.99
C GLN A 52 -2.45 9.05 11.32
N ASP A 53 -2.92 8.06 10.58
CA ASP A 53 -2.50 6.68 10.78
C ASP A 53 -1.08 6.44 10.25
N VAL A 54 -0.66 7.21 9.23
CA VAL A 54 0.70 7.19 8.68
C VAL A 54 1.66 7.89 9.63
N GLU A 55 1.28 9.04 10.19
CA GLU A 55 2.05 9.75 11.23
C GLU A 55 2.32 8.84 12.43
N LYS A 56 1.25 8.20 12.95
CA LYS A 56 1.36 7.18 14.01
C LYS A 56 2.25 6.00 13.63
N PHE A 57 2.26 5.57 12.37
CA PHE A 57 3.13 4.48 11.94
C PHE A 57 4.62 4.86 12.04
N PHE A 58 4.95 6.12 11.73
CA PHE A 58 6.32 6.64 11.80
C PHE A 58 6.68 7.27 13.15
N ASN A 59 5.76 7.30 14.12
CA ASN A 59 5.92 7.98 15.42
C ASN A 59 6.33 9.46 15.26
N VAL A 60 5.71 10.15 14.31
CA VAL A 60 5.87 11.60 14.07
C VAL A 60 4.60 12.36 14.44
#